data_AF-A0A0V1A1S9-F1
#
_entry.id   AF-A0A0V1A1S9-F1
#
_cell.length_a   1.000
_cell.length_b   1.000
_cell.length_c   1.000
_cell.angle_alpha   90.00
_cell.angle_beta   90.00
_cell.angle_gamma   90.00
#
_symmetry.space_group_name_H-M   'P 1'
#
loop_
_entity.id
_entity.type
_entity.pdbx_description
1 polymer ?
#
loop_
_entity_poly.entity_id
_entity_poly.type
_entity_poly.pdbx_seq_one_letter_code
_entity_poly.pdbx_strand_id
1 'polypeptide(L)'
;MTSRYWGEEKQADVHYEVYLKKVCYHSDGRHWKSSHQNAKLTNCAAAKSRLNVLRYNLFNGWTDRDVEDDRLEWETIKIRVIKAATLQKWVLDMVLIEDDCARGYLFELFFETYRAVATPMDVLRIILSDLQTLLNDNGRVRRTAQCQWKFQTWCTVLRRWLGRYPEDFDEYPKYTCLGEIVEFSRKNNDVLDLLAEKATTMRSQFTRQIMLPKFSFVQNGLLSADMLDYVGNCTMSRHLDLTHMDPLYIAEQLTCIDAVFSCFEF
;
A
#
# COMPACT_ATOMS: atom_id res chain seq x y z
N MET A 1 15.15 -6.71 23.23
CA MET A 1 14.19 -7.78 23.59
C MET A 1 14.12 -8.78 22.46
N THR A 2 14.50 -10.04 22.72
CA THR A 2 14.58 -11.11 21.72
C THR A 2 13.27 -11.90 21.65
N SER A 3 12.72 -12.07 20.45
CA SER A 3 11.67 -13.05 20.19
C SER A 3 12.28 -14.46 20.16
N ARG A 4 11.58 -15.44 20.72
CA ARG A 4 11.98 -16.86 20.67
C ARG A 4 10.99 -17.61 19.80
N TYR A 5 11.51 -18.40 18.86
CA TYR A 5 10.71 -19.35 18.09
C TYR A 5 10.00 -20.34 19.03
N TRP A 6 8.70 -20.50 18.84
CA TRP A 6 7.86 -21.36 19.67
C TRP A 6 7.42 -22.62 18.94
N GLY A 7 7.09 -22.51 17.66
CA GLY A 7 6.66 -23.64 16.84
C GLY A 7 5.90 -23.21 15.60
N GLU A 8 5.25 -24.17 14.94
CA GLU A 8 4.40 -23.94 13.78
C GLU A 8 2.92 -24.06 14.16
N GLU A 9 2.08 -23.21 13.55
CA GLU A 9 0.62 -23.27 13.67
C GLU A 9 0.03 -23.42 12.27
N LYS A 10 -0.71 -24.51 12.02
CA LYS A 10 -1.37 -24.76 10.74
C LYS A 10 -2.86 -24.45 10.88
N GLN A 11 -3.35 -23.59 10.00
CA GLN A 11 -4.78 -23.33 9.83
C GLN A 11 -5.17 -23.68 8.38
N ALA A 12 -6.46 -23.64 8.08
CA ALA A 12 -6.91 -23.81 6.70
C ALA A 12 -6.22 -22.76 5.80
N ASP A 13 -5.57 -23.22 4.74
CA ASP A 13 -4.95 -22.39 3.71
C ASP A 13 -3.76 -21.51 4.16
N VAL A 14 -3.21 -21.73 5.37
CA VAL A 14 -2.03 -21.01 5.88
C VAL A 14 -1.25 -21.77 6.94
N HIS A 15 0.07 -21.71 6.84
CA HIS A 15 1.02 -22.15 7.83
C HIS A 15 1.74 -20.94 8.41
N TYR A 16 1.72 -20.82 9.74
CA TYR A 16 2.43 -19.77 10.47
C TYR A 16 3.63 -20.33 11.21
N GLU A 17 4.68 -19.54 11.28
CA GLU A 17 5.67 -19.64 12.34
C GLU A 17 5.25 -18.76 13.51
N VAL A 18 5.30 -19.33 14.70
CA VAL A 18 4.90 -18.69 15.94
C VAL A 18 6.13 -18.33 16.74
N TYR A 19 6.20 -17.06 17.13
CA TYR A 19 7.24 -16.52 17.98
C TYR A 19 6.61 -15.98 19.25
N LEU A 20 7.26 -16.20 20.40
CA LEU A 20 6.90 -15.55 21.64
C LEU A 20 7.88 -14.42 21.91
N LYS A 21 7.33 -13.22 22.09
CA LYS A 21 8.13 -12.03 22.45
C LYS A 21 7.70 -11.57 23.84
N LYS A 22 8.67 -11.47 24.74
CA LYS A 22 8.49 -10.76 26.00
C LYS A 22 8.54 -9.28 25.72
N VAL A 23 7.51 -8.57 26.13
CA VAL A 23 7.39 -7.12 26.01
C VAL A 23 7.11 -6.54 27.39
N CYS A 24 7.60 -5.32 27.59
CA CYS A 24 7.48 -4.58 28.83
C CYS A 24 6.92 -3.21 28.50
N TYR A 25 5.89 -2.80 29.23
CA TYR A 25 5.30 -1.49 29.08
C TYR A 25 5.12 -0.84 30.44
N HIS A 26 5.05 0.48 30.45
CA HIS A 26 4.69 1.22 31.65
C HIS A 26 3.16 1.12 31.80
N SER A 27 2.70 0.79 33.01
CA SER A 27 1.30 0.94 33.37
C SER A 27 0.93 2.42 33.25
N ASP A 28 -0.17 2.71 32.55
CA ASP A 28 -0.90 3.97 32.73
C ASP A 28 -2.00 3.62 33.74
N GLY A 29 -1.85 4.03 35.01
CA GLY A 29 -2.57 3.59 36.22
C GLY A 29 -4.09 3.77 36.28
N ARG A 30 -4.78 3.66 35.15
CA ARG A 30 -6.23 3.74 34.99
C ARG A 30 -6.85 2.37 34.70
N HIS A 31 -6.52 1.33 35.47
CA HIS A 31 -7.36 0.11 35.44
C HIS A 31 -7.30 -0.76 36.71
N TRP A 32 -7.99 -0.33 37.78
CA TRP A 32 -8.86 -1.16 38.63
C TRP A 32 -9.38 -0.34 39.82
N LYS A 33 -10.46 0.40 39.62
CA LYS A 33 -11.43 0.64 40.71
C LYS A 33 -12.77 0.11 40.23
N SER A 34 -12.96 -1.19 40.43
CA SER A 34 -14.29 -1.78 40.47
C SER A 34 -14.98 -1.24 41.73
N SER A 35 -15.64 -0.09 41.61
CA SER A 35 -16.60 0.39 42.60
C SER A 35 -17.91 0.69 41.89
N HIS A 36 -18.92 -0.08 42.29
CA HIS A 36 -20.33 0.09 41.97
C HIS A 36 -20.74 1.56 41.79
N GLN A 37 -21.09 1.94 40.57
CA GLN A 37 -22.04 3.04 40.33
C GLN A 37 -22.64 2.92 38.92
N ASN A 38 -23.96 2.83 38.90
CA ASN A 38 -24.82 2.91 37.73
C ASN A 38 -24.49 4.19 36.93
N ALA A 39 -23.93 4.04 35.72
CA ALA A 39 -23.89 5.10 34.73
C ALA A 39 -24.20 4.52 33.35
N LYS A 40 -25.25 5.09 32.74
CA LYS A 40 -25.82 4.75 31.45
C LYS A 40 -24.77 4.52 30.36
N LEU A 41 -24.95 3.40 29.66
CA LEU A 41 -24.30 3.07 28.39
C LEU A 41 -24.43 4.21 27.37
N THR A 42 -23.32 4.88 27.10
CA THR A 42 -23.09 5.59 25.84
C THR A 42 -21.77 5.09 25.23
N ASN A 43 -21.91 4.49 24.04
CA ASN A 43 -20.89 4.33 23.00
C ASN A 43 -19.60 3.57 23.35
N CYS A 44 -19.68 2.24 23.33
CA CYS A 44 -18.51 1.34 23.35
C CYS A 44 -18.17 0.83 21.94
N ALA A 45 -17.23 1.49 21.25
CA ALA A 45 -16.56 0.90 20.09
C ALA A 45 -15.11 1.36 19.85
N ALA A 46 -14.58 2.29 20.66
CA ALA A 46 -13.20 2.79 20.53
C ALA A 46 -12.22 2.20 21.54
N ALA A 47 -12.68 1.37 22.49
CA ALA A 47 -11.91 1.00 23.69
C ALA A 47 -11.14 -0.33 23.61
N LYS A 48 -10.86 -0.87 22.40
CA LYS A 48 -10.20 -2.20 22.28
C LYS A 48 -8.78 -2.21 21.75
N SER A 49 -8.24 -1.09 21.27
CA SER A 49 -6.82 -1.00 20.97
C SER A 49 -6.12 -0.22 22.08
N ARG A 50 -5.37 -0.90 22.95
CA ARG A 50 -4.53 -0.28 24.00
C ARG A 50 -3.53 0.72 23.40
N LEU A 51 -3.16 0.57 22.12
CA LEU A 51 -2.31 1.51 21.38
C LEU A 51 -2.98 2.88 21.14
N ASN A 52 -4.30 2.93 20.99
CA ASN A 52 -5.01 4.21 20.83
C ASN A 52 -5.12 5.00 22.15
N VAL A 53 -5.10 4.30 23.29
CA VAL A 53 -5.10 4.92 24.63
C VAL A 53 -3.78 5.66 24.87
N LEU A 54 -2.66 5.06 24.46
CA LEU A 54 -1.33 5.69 24.56
C LEU A 54 -1.22 6.94 23.68
N ARG A 55 -1.89 6.96 22.52
CA ARG A 55 -1.81 8.09 21.57
C ARG A 55 -2.59 9.32 22.03
N TYR A 56 -3.69 9.14 22.77
CA TYR A 56 -4.48 10.25 23.31
C TYR A 56 -3.79 10.96 24.48
N ASN A 57 -2.92 10.28 25.22
CA ASN A 57 -2.17 10.87 26.33
C ASN A 57 -0.98 11.72 25.87
N LEU A 58 -0.45 11.52 24.65
CA LEU A 58 0.69 12.30 24.14
C LEU A 58 0.30 13.75 23.75
N PHE A 59 -0.98 14.04 23.51
CA PHE A 59 -1.44 15.34 22.99
C PHE A 59 -2.03 16.27 24.07
N ASN A 60 -2.37 15.74 25.26
CA ASN A 60 -2.87 16.56 26.36
C ASN A 60 -1.79 16.69 27.43
N GLY A 61 -1.27 17.92 27.55
CA GLY A 61 -0.14 18.30 28.37
C GLY A 61 -0.11 17.68 29.78
N TRP A 62 1.08 17.20 30.11
CA TRP A 62 1.62 16.91 31.43
C TRP A 62 0.98 17.79 32.50
N THR A 63 -0.03 17.26 33.18
CA THR A 63 -0.48 17.83 34.45
C THR A 63 0.15 16.99 35.54
N ASP A 64 0.99 17.67 36.30
CA ASP A 64 1.69 17.31 37.51
C ASP A 64 0.79 16.53 38.49
N ARG A 65 0.73 15.21 38.33
CA ARG A 65 0.20 14.27 39.33
C ARG A 65 0.99 12.97 39.32
N ASP A 66 1.80 12.87 40.37
CA ASP A 66 2.25 11.67 41.08
C ASP A 66 3.03 10.61 40.27
N VAL A 67 4.34 10.70 40.48
CA VAL A 67 5.43 9.80 40.11
C VAL A 67 5.34 8.47 40.89
N GLU A 68 4.22 7.75 40.79
CA GLU A 68 4.03 6.43 41.42
C GLU A 68 3.39 5.39 40.49
N ASP A 69 3.64 5.46 39.18
CA ASP A 69 3.30 4.35 38.27
C ASP A 69 4.48 3.88 37.42
N ASP A 70 5.63 3.64 38.07
CA ASP A 70 6.75 2.90 37.49
C ASP A 70 6.53 1.37 37.54
N ARG A 71 5.27 0.91 37.56
CA ARG A 71 4.96 -0.52 37.52
C ARG A 71 5.07 -1.01 36.09
N LEU A 72 6.23 -1.58 35.78
CA LEU A 72 6.47 -2.29 34.54
C LEU A 72 5.56 -3.52 34.44
N GLU A 73 4.63 -3.50 33.48
CA GLU A 73 3.82 -4.66 33.11
C GLU A 73 4.58 -5.50 32.07
N TRP A 74 4.71 -6.79 32.36
CA TRP A 74 5.29 -7.75 31.42
C TRP A 74 4.20 -8.61 30.82
N GLU A 75 4.12 -8.63 29.49
CA GLU A 75 3.27 -9.58 28.77
C GLU A 75 4.11 -10.39 27.78
N THR A 76 3.67 -11.63 27.52
CA THR A 76 4.23 -12.45 26.45
C THR A 76 3.26 -12.40 25.28
N ILE A 77 3.64 -11.70 24.22
CA ILE A 77 2.83 -11.62 23.02
C ILE A 77 3.17 -12.77 22.07
N LYS A 78 2.13 -13.36 21.48
CA LYS A 78 2.25 -14.35 20.42
C LYS A 78 2.27 -13.62 19.07
N ILE A 79 3.38 -13.74 18.34
CA ILE A 79 3.55 -13.20 17.01
C ILE A 79 3.41 -14.35 16.01
N ARG A 80 2.55 -14.18 15.01
CA ARG A 80 2.40 -15.12 13.90
C ARG A 80 3.00 -14.51 12.64
N VAL A 81 3.90 -15.25 12.00
CA VAL A 81 4.51 -14.88 10.72
C VAL A 81 4.05 -15.90 9.69
N ILE A 82 3.52 -15.44 8.56
CA ILE A 82 3.09 -16.33 7.47
C ILE A 82 4.34 -16.99 6.88
N LYS A 83 4.39 -18.32 6.92
CA LYS A 83 5.44 -19.14 6.28
C LYS A 83 5.03 -19.55 4.88
N ALA A 84 3.77 -19.94 4.73
CA ALA A 84 3.14 -20.28 3.47
C ALA A 84 1.63 -20.03 3.59
N ALA A 85 1.00 -19.51 2.55
CA ALA A 85 -0.43 -19.29 2.50
C ALA A 85 -0.92 -19.40 1.06
N THR A 86 -2.22 -19.66 0.88
CA THR A 86 -2.86 -19.35 -0.40
C THR A 86 -2.88 -17.84 -0.60
N LEU A 87 -2.92 -17.38 -1.86
CA LEU A 87 -2.98 -15.96 -2.18
C LEU A 87 -4.13 -15.25 -1.44
N GLN A 88 -5.31 -15.88 -1.42
CA GLN A 88 -6.48 -15.36 -0.73
C GLN A 88 -6.19 -15.16 0.76
N LYS A 89 -5.66 -16.19 1.44
CA LYS A 89 -5.40 -16.11 2.88
C LYS A 89 -4.30 -15.11 3.20
N TRP A 90 -3.28 -15.01 2.35
CA TRP A 90 -2.21 -14.03 2.49
C TRP A 90 -2.74 -12.59 2.47
N VAL A 91 -3.50 -12.23 1.43
CA VAL A 91 -4.09 -10.89 1.26
C VAL A 91 -5.06 -10.56 2.41
N LEU A 92 -5.94 -11.50 2.77
CA LEU A 92 -6.95 -11.28 3.81
C LEU A 92 -6.37 -11.21 5.23
N ASP A 93 -5.27 -11.88 5.53
CA ASP A 93 -4.65 -11.78 6.85
C ASP A 93 -3.82 -10.50 7.00
N MET A 94 -3.17 -10.03 5.92
CA MET A 94 -2.38 -8.80 5.96
C MET A 94 -3.23 -7.57 6.32
N VAL A 95 -4.47 -7.49 5.81
CA VAL A 95 -5.37 -6.38 6.16
C VAL A 95 -5.79 -6.40 7.64
N LEU A 96 -5.75 -7.55 8.31
CA LEU A 96 -6.16 -7.71 9.71
C LEU A 96 -5.06 -7.37 10.72
N ILE A 97 -3.85 -7.04 10.26
CA ILE A 97 -2.74 -6.66 11.13
C ILE A 97 -3.05 -5.31 11.79
N GLU A 98 -3.20 -5.30 13.11
CA GLU A 98 -3.59 -4.09 13.86
C GLU A 98 -2.50 -3.00 13.86
N ASP A 99 -1.23 -3.38 13.81
CA ASP A 99 -0.10 -2.46 13.73
C ASP A 99 -0.03 -1.80 12.34
N ASP A 100 -0.29 -0.50 12.27
CA ASP A 100 -0.29 0.28 11.02
C ASP A 100 1.07 0.29 10.31
N CYS A 101 2.17 0.32 11.07
CA CYS A 101 3.52 0.34 10.53
C CYS A 101 3.88 -1.02 9.92
N ALA A 102 3.64 -2.10 10.66
CA ALA A 102 3.87 -3.45 10.17
C ALA A 102 2.99 -3.77 8.96
N ARG A 103 1.70 -3.40 9.01
CA ARG A 103 0.77 -3.56 7.88
C ARG A 103 1.26 -2.80 6.65
N GLY A 104 1.68 -1.55 6.81
CA GLY A 104 2.19 -0.72 5.72
C GLY A 104 3.40 -1.33 5.02
N TYR A 105 4.41 -1.72 5.81
CA TYR A 105 5.62 -2.39 5.31
C TYR A 105 5.30 -3.70 4.59
N LEU A 106 4.42 -4.52 5.18
CA LEU A 106 4.06 -5.80 4.59
C LEU A 106 3.33 -5.62 3.25
N PHE A 107 2.43 -4.63 3.12
CA PHE A 107 1.78 -4.35 1.82
C PHE A 107 2.76 -3.82 0.76
N GLU A 108 3.76 -3.02 1.15
CA GLU A 108 4.80 -2.55 0.23
C GLU A 108 5.61 -3.74 -0.29
N LEU A 109 6.10 -4.60 0.61
CA LEU A 109 6.80 -5.83 0.24
C LEU A 109 5.93 -6.76 -0.62
N PHE A 110 4.63 -6.87 -0.30
CA PHE A 110 3.69 -7.67 -1.07
C PHE A 110 3.57 -7.14 -2.50
N PHE A 111 3.32 -5.85 -2.70
CA PHE A 111 3.15 -5.28 -4.03
C PHE A 111 4.43 -5.32 -4.87
N GLU A 112 5.60 -5.30 -4.25
CA GLU A 112 6.88 -5.49 -4.94
C GLU A 112 7.09 -6.92 -5.45
N THR A 113 6.48 -7.93 -4.81
CA THR A 113 6.88 -9.35 -5.01
C THR A 113 5.77 -10.28 -5.48
N TYR A 114 4.50 -9.91 -5.34
CA TYR A 114 3.37 -10.81 -5.62
C TYR A 114 3.30 -11.26 -7.10
N ARG A 115 3.83 -10.45 -8.03
CA ARG A 115 3.84 -10.74 -9.47
C ARG A 115 4.57 -12.04 -9.82
N ALA A 116 5.45 -12.51 -8.94
CA ALA A 116 6.13 -13.80 -9.10
C ALA A 116 5.17 -15.00 -9.01
N VAL A 117 4.00 -14.83 -8.37
CA VAL A 117 3.08 -15.93 -8.03
C VAL A 117 1.60 -15.64 -8.34
N ALA A 118 1.24 -14.41 -8.71
CA ALA A 118 -0.14 -14.00 -8.94
C ALA A 118 -0.24 -12.85 -9.95
N THR A 119 -1.42 -12.66 -10.54
CA THR A 119 -1.69 -11.51 -11.40
C THR A 119 -2.36 -10.35 -10.62
N PRO A 120 -2.28 -9.10 -11.10
CA PRO A 120 -3.01 -7.98 -10.51
C PRO A 120 -4.52 -8.27 -10.40
N MET A 121 -5.11 -8.92 -11.40
CA MET A 121 -6.53 -9.28 -11.39
C MET A 121 -6.89 -10.25 -10.26
N ASP A 122 -6.05 -11.25 -9.97
CA ASP A 122 -6.30 -12.23 -8.90
C ASP A 122 -6.36 -11.55 -7.54
N VAL A 123 -5.38 -10.67 -7.27
CA VAL A 123 -5.32 -9.87 -6.03
C VAL A 123 -6.51 -8.92 -5.94
N LEU A 124 -6.82 -8.21 -7.02
CA LEU A 124 -7.93 -7.28 -7.07
C LEU A 124 -9.26 -7.97 -6.75
N ARG A 125 -9.51 -9.15 -7.32
CA ARG A 125 -10.72 -9.94 -7.06
C ARG A 125 -10.87 -10.34 -5.60
N ILE A 126 -9.77 -10.72 -4.94
CA ILE A 126 -9.80 -11.04 -3.51
C ILE A 126 -10.21 -9.80 -2.69
N ILE A 127 -9.61 -8.64 -2.99
CA ILE A 127 -9.92 -7.38 -2.30
C ILE A 127 -11.37 -6.96 -2.54
N LEU A 128 -11.82 -6.96 -3.80
CA LEU A 128 -13.19 -6.58 -4.16
C LEU A 128 -14.22 -7.55 -3.57
N SER A 129 -13.92 -8.86 -3.54
CA SER A 129 -14.79 -9.84 -2.89
C SER A 129 -14.93 -9.56 -1.40
N ASP A 130 -13.83 -9.27 -0.69
CA ASP A 130 -13.89 -8.96 0.74
C ASP A 130 -14.60 -7.63 1.00
N LEU A 131 -14.34 -6.61 0.18
CA LEU A 131 -15.11 -5.35 0.20
C LEU A 131 -16.61 -5.60 -0.04
N GLN A 132 -16.97 -6.49 -0.96
CA GLN A 132 -18.36 -6.86 -1.18
C GLN A 132 -18.97 -7.53 0.05
N THR A 133 -18.22 -8.35 0.79
CA THR A 133 -18.75 -8.93 2.05
C THR A 133 -18.90 -7.89 3.16
N LEU A 134 -18.07 -6.84 3.15
CA LEU A 134 -18.16 -5.72 4.09
C LEU A 134 -19.32 -4.78 3.74
N LEU A 135 -19.62 -4.65 2.44
CA LEU A 135 -20.76 -3.96 1.88
C LEU A 135 -21.95 -4.91 1.86
N ASN A 136 -22.72 -4.92 2.94
CA ASN A 136 -23.97 -5.67 3.03
C ASN A 136 -24.83 -5.48 1.77
N ASP A 137 -25.77 -6.40 1.51
CA ASP A 137 -26.82 -6.20 0.52
C ASP A 137 -27.38 -4.77 0.66
N ASN A 138 -27.36 -4.00 -0.45
CA ASN A 138 -27.59 -2.55 -0.57
C ASN A 138 -26.34 -1.63 -0.46
N GLY A 139 -25.12 -2.15 -0.58
CA GLY A 139 -23.90 -1.32 -0.72
C GLY A 139 -23.55 -0.51 0.53
N ARG A 140 -23.99 -0.95 1.73
CA ARG A 140 -23.69 -0.26 2.98
C ARG A 140 -22.68 -1.05 3.79
N VAL A 141 -21.62 -0.37 4.24
CA VAL A 141 -20.63 -0.99 5.12
C VAL A 141 -21.29 -1.44 6.42
N ARG A 142 -21.05 -2.69 6.83
CA ARG A 142 -21.53 -3.25 8.10
C ARG A 142 -21.15 -2.32 9.26
N ARG A 143 -22.11 -2.00 10.12
CA ARG A 143 -21.96 -1.01 11.20
C ARG A 143 -21.03 -1.41 12.36
N THR A 144 -20.32 -2.53 12.25
CA THR A 144 -19.34 -2.94 13.25
C THR A 144 -18.06 -2.13 13.04
N ALA A 145 -17.49 -1.57 14.11
CA ALA A 145 -16.25 -0.77 14.03
C ALA A 145 -15.10 -1.52 13.32
N GLN A 146 -14.98 -2.84 13.54
CA GLN A 146 -14.01 -3.68 12.84
C GLN A 146 -14.25 -3.73 11.33
N CYS A 147 -15.50 -3.84 10.88
CA CYS A 147 -15.84 -3.86 9.46
C CYS A 147 -15.58 -2.51 8.80
N GLN A 148 -15.91 -1.41 9.48
CA GLN A 148 -15.61 -0.05 9.00
C GLN A 148 -14.10 0.20 8.90
N TRP A 149 -13.34 -0.22 9.91
CA TRP A 149 -11.88 -0.11 9.89
C TRP A 149 -11.27 -0.94 8.75
N LYS A 150 -11.71 -2.19 8.57
CA LYS A 150 -11.22 -3.07 7.49
C LYS A 150 -11.55 -2.48 6.12
N PHE A 151 -12.77 -1.97 5.94
CA PHE A 151 -13.20 -1.28 4.72
C PHE A 151 -12.30 -0.08 4.41
N GLN A 152 -12.06 0.79 5.39
CA GLN A 152 -11.20 1.96 5.22
C GLN A 152 -9.75 1.57 4.89
N THR A 153 -9.28 0.48 5.49
CA THR A 153 -7.94 -0.06 5.22
C THR A 153 -7.84 -0.54 3.77
N TRP A 154 -8.84 -1.26 3.26
CA TRP A 154 -8.87 -1.66 1.85
C TRP A 154 -8.88 -0.47 0.90
N CYS A 155 -9.70 0.55 1.16
CA CYS A 155 -9.70 1.77 0.35
C CYS A 155 -8.32 2.45 0.32
N THR A 156 -7.60 2.43 1.45
CA THR A 156 -6.25 2.99 1.56
C THR A 156 -5.23 2.16 0.78
N VAL A 157 -5.30 0.83 0.92
CA VAL A 157 -4.44 -0.12 0.20
C VAL A 157 -4.63 0.01 -1.30
N LEU A 158 -5.87 0.01 -1.80
CA LEU A 158 -6.18 0.20 -3.22
C LEU A 158 -5.68 1.55 -3.74
N ARG A 159 -5.86 2.63 -2.98
CA ARG A 159 -5.38 3.97 -3.37
C ARG A 159 -3.86 4.01 -3.51
N ARG A 160 -3.16 3.34 -2.59
CA ARG A 160 -1.70 3.20 -2.60
C ARG A 160 -1.24 2.33 -3.75
N TRP A 161 -1.90 1.21 -3.99
CA TRP A 161 -1.58 0.32 -5.10
C TRP A 161 -1.69 1.04 -6.45
N LEU A 162 -2.84 1.67 -6.72
CA LEU A 162 -3.06 2.55 -7.89
C LEU A 162 -2.14 3.79 -7.93
N GLY A 163 -1.41 4.10 -6.86
CA GLY A 163 -0.56 5.30 -6.80
C GLY A 163 0.92 4.99 -6.98
N ARG A 164 1.37 3.88 -6.38
CA ARG A 164 2.79 3.50 -6.32
C ARG A 164 3.17 2.48 -7.39
N TYR A 165 2.19 1.71 -7.88
CA TYR A 165 2.40 0.66 -8.87
C TYR A 165 1.40 0.81 -10.04
N PRO A 166 1.39 1.95 -10.75
CA PRO A 166 0.49 2.17 -11.90
C PRO A 166 0.70 1.14 -13.03
N GLU A 167 1.89 0.58 -13.17
CA GLU A 167 2.27 -0.42 -14.17
C GLU A 167 1.43 -1.71 -14.08
N ASP A 168 0.90 -2.04 -12.89
CA ASP A 168 -0.02 -3.18 -12.70
C ASP A 168 -1.35 -3.04 -13.44
N PHE A 169 -1.68 -1.82 -13.85
CA PHE A 169 -2.97 -1.46 -14.41
C PHE A 169 -2.87 -1.04 -15.88
N ASP A 170 -1.67 -0.94 -16.44
CA ASP A 170 -1.43 -0.59 -17.85
C ASP A 170 -1.60 -1.80 -18.79
N GLU A 171 -2.77 -2.44 -18.72
CA GLU A 171 -3.12 -3.60 -19.54
C GLU A 171 -3.86 -3.17 -20.82
N TYR A 172 -3.16 -2.46 -21.72
CA TYR A 172 -3.72 -2.08 -23.01
C TYR A 172 -4.15 -3.31 -23.84
N PRO A 173 -5.27 -3.28 -24.58
CA PRO A 173 -6.24 -2.19 -24.74
C PRO A 173 -7.44 -2.24 -23.77
N LYS A 174 -7.58 -3.33 -23.02
CA LYS A 174 -8.81 -3.63 -22.28
C LYS A 174 -8.85 -2.96 -20.92
N TYR A 175 -7.69 -2.75 -20.29
CA TYR A 175 -7.52 -2.21 -18.94
C TYR A 175 -8.46 -2.90 -17.94
N THR A 176 -8.40 -4.24 -17.88
CA THR A 176 -9.44 -5.05 -17.23
C THR A 176 -9.57 -4.75 -15.74
N CYS A 177 -8.44 -4.62 -15.04
CA CYS A 177 -8.39 -4.26 -13.62
C CYS A 177 -9.03 -2.89 -13.33
N LEU A 178 -8.73 -1.87 -14.14
CA LEU A 178 -9.33 -0.55 -14.00
C LEU A 178 -10.83 -0.57 -14.28
N GLY A 179 -11.26 -1.36 -15.27
CA GLY A 179 -12.67 -1.60 -15.56
C GLY A 179 -13.40 -2.23 -14.37
N GLU A 180 -12.85 -3.29 -13.78
CA GLU A 180 -13.42 -3.97 -12.62
C GLU A 180 -13.62 -3.04 -11.42
N ILE A 181 -12.66 -2.15 -11.13
CA ILE A 181 -12.79 -1.16 -10.04
C ILE A 181 -13.97 -0.22 -10.30
N VAL A 182 -14.10 0.29 -11.53
CA VAL A 182 -15.16 1.23 -11.92
C VAL A 182 -16.53 0.54 -11.89
N GLU A 183 -16.63 -0.68 -12.43
CA GLU A 183 -17.86 -1.47 -12.41
C GLU A 183 -18.27 -1.83 -10.98
N PHE A 184 -17.32 -2.19 -10.13
CA PHE A 184 -17.58 -2.48 -8.73
C PHE A 184 -18.13 -1.27 -7.98
N SER A 185 -17.55 -0.08 -8.19
CA SER A 185 -18.05 1.17 -7.58
C SER A 185 -19.50 1.43 -7.99
N ARG A 186 -19.80 1.37 -9.30
CA ARG A 186 -21.14 1.62 -9.83
C ARG A 186 -22.18 0.65 -9.28
N LYS A 187 -21.83 -0.63 -9.14
CA LYS A 187 -22.72 -1.65 -8.58
C LYS A 187 -23.02 -1.44 -7.10
N ASN A 188 -22.16 -0.75 -6.37
CA ASN A 188 -22.22 -0.59 -4.92
C ASN A 188 -22.62 0.84 -4.48
N ASN A 189 -23.42 1.55 -5.28
CA ASN A 189 -23.85 2.93 -5.01
C ASN A 189 -22.66 3.89 -4.81
N ASP A 190 -21.61 3.75 -5.62
CA ASP A 190 -20.60 4.80 -5.76
C ASP A 190 -19.79 5.04 -4.46
N VAL A 191 -19.78 4.03 -3.58
CA VAL A 191 -19.02 4.05 -2.31
C VAL A 191 -17.51 4.16 -2.55
N LEU A 192 -17.02 3.70 -3.70
CA LEU A 192 -15.61 3.80 -4.10
C LEU A 192 -15.36 4.92 -5.14
N ASP A 193 -16.18 5.96 -5.20
CA ASP A 193 -16.11 7.00 -6.23
C ASP A 193 -14.73 7.60 -6.44
N LEU A 194 -14.03 7.99 -5.36
CA LEU A 194 -12.69 8.55 -5.50
C LEU A 194 -11.68 7.56 -6.11
N LEU A 195 -11.87 6.25 -5.87
CA LEU A 195 -11.02 5.21 -6.47
C LEU A 195 -11.42 4.97 -7.92
N ALA A 196 -12.72 4.97 -8.22
CA ALA A 196 -13.23 4.86 -9.58
C ALA A 196 -12.78 6.04 -10.45
N GLU A 197 -12.86 7.27 -9.94
CA GLU A 197 -12.35 8.48 -10.60
C GLU A 197 -10.84 8.41 -10.85
N LYS A 198 -10.07 7.91 -9.87
CA LYS A 198 -8.64 7.68 -10.05
C LYS A 198 -8.38 6.63 -11.14
N ALA A 199 -9.14 5.54 -11.16
CA ALA A 199 -9.00 4.48 -12.15
C ALA A 199 -9.38 4.95 -13.57
N THR A 200 -10.43 5.75 -13.73
CA THR A 200 -10.83 6.33 -15.03
C THR A 200 -9.81 7.36 -15.53
N THR A 201 -9.28 8.18 -14.63
CA THR A 201 -8.22 9.14 -14.94
C THR A 201 -6.96 8.43 -15.42
N MET A 202 -6.52 7.40 -14.69
CA MET A 202 -5.38 6.57 -15.05
C MET A 202 -5.58 5.90 -16.42
N ARG A 203 -6.74 5.28 -16.66
CA ARG A 203 -7.07 4.68 -17.98
C ARG A 203 -6.98 5.69 -19.12
N SER A 204 -7.43 6.92 -18.88
CA SER A 204 -7.38 8.02 -19.85
C SER A 204 -5.94 8.47 -20.11
N GLN A 205 -5.09 8.49 -19.08
CA GLN A 205 -3.67 8.81 -19.22
C GLN A 205 -2.94 7.76 -20.06
N PHE A 206 -3.10 6.47 -19.77
CA PHE A 206 -2.49 5.39 -20.56
C PHE A 206 -2.93 5.42 -22.02
N THR A 207 -4.23 5.61 -22.26
CA THR A 207 -4.76 5.70 -23.63
C THR A 207 -4.14 6.88 -24.40
N ARG A 208 -3.96 8.04 -23.75
CA ARG A 208 -3.30 9.20 -24.36
C ARG A 208 -1.83 8.94 -24.64
N GLN A 209 -1.11 8.28 -23.73
CA GLN A 209 0.31 7.95 -23.91
C GLN A 209 0.55 7.02 -25.10
N ILE A 210 -0.40 6.13 -25.40
CA ILE A 210 -0.32 5.22 -26.56
C ILE A 210 -0.63 5.95 -27.87
N MET A 211 -1.51 6.95 -27.84
CA MET A 211 -1.86 7.77 -29.02
C MET A 211 -0.82 8.85 -29.33
N LEU A 212 0.03 9.21 -28.38
CA LEU A 212 1.19 10.08 -28.60
C LEU A 212 2.33 9.26 -29.19
N PRO A 213 3.06 9.75 -30.21
CA PRO A 213 4.31 9.13 -30.63
C PRO A 213 5.25 9.05 -29.42
N LYS A 214 5.76 7.86 -29.07
CA LYS A 214 6.70 7.62 -27.95
C LYS A 214 8.06 8.35 -28.07
N PHE A 215 8.20 9.28 -29.01
CA PHE A 215 9.37 10.14 -29.19
C PHE A 215 8.95 11.60 -29.32
N SER A 216 8.77 12.28 -28.19
CA SER A 216 8.88 13.74 -28.11
C SER A 216 10.12 14.10 -27.28
N PHE A 217 11.30 13.70 -27.77
CA PHE A 217 12.60 14.10 -27.20
C PHE A 217 12.69 15.64 -27.01
N VAL A 218 11.92 16.40 -27.79
CA VAL A 218 11.84 17.86 -27.76
C VAL A 218 11.28 18.43 -26.45
N GLN A 219 10.53 17.66 -25.66
CA GLN A 219 9.75 18.22 -24.54
C GLN A 219 10.47 18.18 -23.18
N ASN A 220 11.57 17.43 -23.06
CA ASN A 220 12.32 17.28 -21.80
C ASN A 220 13.64 18.08 -21.76
N GLY A 221 13.88 18.99 -22.70
CA GLY A 221 15.07 19.84 -22.71
C GLY A 221 16.40 19.10 -22.94
N LEU A 222 16.35 17.80 -23.30
CA LEU A 222 17.54 17.01 -23.62
C LEU A 222 18.09 17.33 -25.03
N LEU A 223 17.30 18.00 -25.87
CA LEU A 223 17.71 18.53 -27.19
C LEU A 223 17.61 20.05 -27.05
N SER A 224 18.75 20.74 -27.02
CA SER A 224 18.75 22.18 -27.29
C SER A 224 18.09 22.42 -28.64
N ALA A 225 17.34 23.52 -28.80
CA ALA A 225 16.78 23.93 -30.09
C ALA A 225 17.88 23.97 -31.19
N ASP A 226 19.13 24.21 -30.82
CA ASP A 226 20.31 24.13 -31.70
C ASP A 226 20.54 22.75 -32.33
N MET A 227 20.12 21.65 -31.68
CA MET A 227 20.28 20.29 -32.21
C MET A 227 19.20 19.95 -33.24
N LEU A 228 18.05 20.64 -33.23
CA LEU A 228 17.00 20.48 -34.23
C LEU A 228 17.35 21.20 -35.55
N ASP A 229 18.01 22.35 -35.48
CA ASP A 229 18.60 23.01 -36.67
C ASP A 229 19.75 22.18 -37.27
N TYR A 230 20.42 21.37 -36.46
CA TYR A 230 21.47 20.43 -36.90
C TYR A 230 20.91 19.20 -37.64
N VAL A 231 19.72 18.73 -37.27
CA VAL A 231 19.05 17.57 -37.90
C VAL A 231 18.39 17.95 -39.23
N GLY A 232 17.96 19.21 -39.40
CA GLY A 232 17.32 19.71 -40.63
C GLY A 232 18.26 19.88 -41.83
N ASN A 233 19.56 20.07 -41.61
CA ASN A 233 20.55 20.28 -42.66
C ASN A 233 21.42 19.02 -42.88
N CYS A 234 20.91 18.09 -43.69
CA CYS A 234 21.64 17.04 -44.43
C CYS A 234 23.10 16.74 -44.02
N THR A 235 23.36 15.81 -43.07
CA THR A 235 24.58 14.94 -43.03
C THR A 235 24.49 13.83 -41.95
N MET A 236 23.39 13.08 -41.90
CA MET A 236 23.20 11.94 -40.96
C MET A 236 24.04 10.69 -41.30
N SER A 237 25.33 10.85 -41.58
CA SER A 237 26.30 9.75 -41.71
C SER A 237 27.73 10.09 -41.32
N ARG A 238 28.04 11.36 -40.98
CA ARG A 238 29.42 11.76 -40.64
C ARG A 238 29.68 11.93 -39.14
N HIS A 239 28.68 11.74 -38.29
CA HIS A 239 28.77 11.91 -36.84
C HIS A 239 28.44 10.64 -36.03
N LEU A 240 28.74 9.46 -36.58
CA LEU A 240 28.79 8.20 -35.83
C LEU A 240 30.20 7.60 -35.82
N ASP A 241 31.22 8.45 -36.00
CA ASP A 241 32.60 8.02 -35.86
C ASP A 241 33.04 8.18 -34.41
N LEU A 242 33.09 7.05 -33.69
CA LEU A 242 33.55 6.95 -32.30
C LEU A 242 34.94 7.55 -32.07
N THR A 243 35.74 7.71 -33.14
CA THR A 243 37.11 8.24 -33.06
C THR A 243 37.19 9.77 -33.06
N HIS A 244 36.11 10.46 -33.46
CA HIS A 244 36.09 11.92 -33.63
C HIS A 244 35.21 12.67 -32.61
N MET A 245 34.45 11.94 -31.79
CA MET A 245 33.60 12.51 -30.76
C MET A 245 34.36 12.68 -29.44
N ASP A 246 33.98 13.72 -28.69
CA ASP A 246 34.47 13.89 -27.32
C ASP A 246 34.04 12.69 -26.46
N PRO A 247 34.98 11.93 -25.86
CA PRO A 247 34.65 10.81 -25.00
C PRO A 247 33.73 11.19 -23.82
N LEU A 248 33.83 12.43 -23.33
CA LEU A 248 32.97 12.90 -22.24
C LEU A 248 31.52 13.05 -22.70
N TYR A 249 31.30 13.59 -23.91
CA TYR A 249 29.97 13.71 -24.49
C TYR A 249 29.35 12.33 -24.77
N ILE A 250 30.12 11.38 -25.29
CA ILE A 250 29.64 10.00 -25.48
C ILE A 250 29.24 9.38 -24.14
N ALA A 251 30.09 9.50 -23.12
CA ALA A 251 29.81 8.98 -21.79
C ALA A 251 28.55 9.62 -21.18
N GLU A 252 28.35 10.93 -21.35
CA GLU A 252 27.15 11.63 -20.89
C GLU A 252 25.90 11.13 -21.61
N GLN A 253 25.92 11.06 -22.94
CA GLN A 253 24.76 10.60 -23.71
C GLN A 253 24.42 9.14 -23.40
N LEU A 254 25.41 8.25 -23.28
CA LEU A 254 25.19 6.87 -22.86
C LEU A 254 24.66 6.80 -21.43
N THR A 255 25.18 7.62 -20.51
CA THR A 255 24.67 7.70 -19.13
C THR A 255 23.22 8.20 -19.11
N CYS A 256 22.86 9.18 -19.94
CA CYS A 256 21.49 9.66 -20.08
C CYS A 256 20.57 8.57 -20.64
N ILE A 257 21.03 7.83 -21.64
CA ILE A 257 20.28 6.73 -22.24
C ILE A 257 20.08 5.61 -21.21
N ASP A 258 21.13 5.17 -20.53
CA ASP A 258 21.09 4.14 -19.49
C ASP A 258 20.19 4.57 -18.31
N ALA A 259 20.24 5.85 -17.92
CA ALA A 259 19.38 6.39 -16.87
C ALA A 259 17.90 6.37 -17.29
N VAL A 260 17.57 6.66 -18.55
CA VAL A 260 16.19 6.57 -19.06
C VAL A 260 15.73 5.12 -19.05
N PHE A 261 16.52 4.18 -19.57
CA PHE A 261 16.16 2.76 -19.56
C PHE A 261 16.01 2.19 -18.15
N SER A 262 16.92 2.53 -17.24
CA SER A 262 16.86 2.10 -15.84
C SER A 262 15.62 2.62 -15.11
N CYS A 263 15.10 3.80 -15.48
CA CYS A 263 13.87 4.37 -14.90
C CYS A 263 12.58 3.82 -15.51
N PHE A 264 12.65 3.11 -16.64
CA PHE A 264 11.48 2.49 -17.31
C PHE A 264 11.36 0.97 -17.04
N GLU A 265 12.35 0.33 -16.43
CA GLU A 265 12.35 -1.11 -16.08
C GLU A 265 11.88 -1.44 -14.65
N PHE A 266 11.38 -0.48 -13.87
CA PHE A 266 10.77 -0.70 -12.55
C PHE A 266 9.36 -0.12 -12.47
#